data_AF-A0A285B8Q8-F1
#
_entry.id   AF-A0A285B8Q8-F1
#
_cell.length_a   1.000
_cell.length_b   1.000
_cell.length_c   1.000
_cell.angle_alpha   90.00
_cell.angle_beta   90.00
_cell.angle_gamma   90.00
#
_symmetry.space_group_name_H-M   'P 1'
#
loop_
_entity.id
_entity.type
_entity.pdbx_description
1 polymer ?
#
loop_
_entity_poly.entity_id
_entity_poly.type
_entity_poly.pdbx_seq_one_letter_code
_entity_poly.pdbx_strand_id
1 'polypeptide(L)'
;MNSEIIAHQETVIGNAVLYIELLKQEATLVLDQYWNVWKARNKLISDTTYANGGKFNPGRFAPVIRKVGSSQKVTISWKDFSPRFKNRIEHYGVLVKPKLGGYSVSCFPKALDWELEMIQETEKKIIPIRELLHEYHERRLADIKRLEKLKRLL
;
A
#
# COMPACT_ATOMS: atom_id res chain seq x y z
N MET A 1 -32.45 -10.69 -24.25
CA MET A 1 -31.07 -11.12 -24.56
C MET A 1 -30.02 -10.04 -24.27
N ASN A 2 -30.06 -8.85 -24.90
CA ASN A 2 -29.04 -7.81 -24.63
C ASN A 2 -29.11 -7.17 -23.22
N SER A 3 -30.31 -7.05 -22.62
CA SER A 3 -30.47 -6.47 -21.27
C SER A 3 -29.90 -7.36 -20.16
N GLU A 4 -30.08 -8.68 -20.25
CA GLU A 4 -29.61 -9.66 -19.27
C GLU A 4 -28.08 -9.75 -19.25
N ILE A 5 -27.44 -9.74 -20.43
CA ILE A 5 -25.97 -9.77 -20.56
C ILE A 5 -25.36 -8.49 -19.96
N ILE A 6 -25.98 -7.33 -20.20
CA ILE A 6 -25.54 -6.06 -19.60
C ILE A 6 -25.67 -6.10 -18.08
N ALA A 7 -26.80 -6.53 -17.55
CA ALA A 7 -27.03 -6.63 -16.10
C ALA A 7 -26.04 -7.60 -15.43
N HIS A 8 -25.76 -8.74 -16.08
CA HIS A 8 -24.74 -9.68 -15.61
C HIS A 8 -23.35 -9.03 -15.58
N GLN A 9 -22.96 -8.33 -16.64
CA GLN A 9 -21.67 -7.66 -16.72
C GLN A 9 -21.52 -6.55 -15.67
N GLU A 10 -22.58 -5.80 -15.39
CA GLU A 10 -22.63 -4.81 -14.30
C GLU A 10 -22.44 -5.47 -12.93
N THR A 11 -23.06 -6.63 -12.70
CA THR A 11 -22.88 -7.43 -11.48
C THR A 11 -21.43 -7.91 -11.32
N VAL A 12 -20.80 -8.40 -12.39
CA VAL A 12 -19.38 -8.82 -12.37
C VAL A 12 -18.46 -7.66 -11.99
N ILE A 13 -18.69 -6.47 -12.55
CA ILE A 13 -17.93 -5.26 -12.18
C ILE A 13 -18.15 -4.91 -10.70
N GLY A 14 -19.39 -4.98 -10.21
CA GLY A 14 -19.73 -4.75 -8.81
C GLY A 14 -18.99 -5.69 -7.87
N ASN A 15 -18.96 -6.99 -8.19
CA ASN A 15 -18.25 -8.00 -7.42
C ASN A 15 -16.73 -7.75 -7.39
N ALA A 16 -16.13 -7.32 -8.51
CA ALA A 16 -14.72 -6.94 -8.55
C ALA A 16 -14.42 -5.73 -7.66
N VAL A 17 -15.31 -4.74 -7.61
CA VAL A 17 -15.18 -3.58 -6.70
C VAL A 17 -15.25 -4.02 -5.24
N LEU A 18 -16.23 -4.88 -4.90
CA LEU A 18 -16.37 -5.41 -3.54
C LEU A 18 -15.11 -6.17 -3.11
N TYR A 19 -14.58 -7.03 -3.98
CA TYR A 19 -13.38 -7.80 -3.68
C TYR A 19 -12.14 -6.91 -3.46
N ILE A 20 -11.97 -5.85 -4.25
CA ILE A 20 -10.90 -4.86 -4.03
C ILE A 20 -11.03 -4.19 -2.66
N GLU A 21 -12.25 -3.88 -2.21
CA GLU A 21 -12.46 -3.28 -0.88
C GLU A 21 -12.16 -4.27 0.25
N LEU A 22 -12.52 -5.55 0.10
CA LEU A 22 -12.14 -6.60 1.06
C LEU A 22 -10.60 -6.75 1.15
N LEU A 23 -9.90 -6.81 0.01
CA LEU A 23 -8.43 -6.85 -0.01
C LEU A 23 -7.83 -5.61 0.66
N LYS A 24 -8.45 -4.44 0.50
CA LYS A 24 -8.02 -3.20 1.16
C LYS A 24 -8.22 -3.27 2.68
N GLN A 25 -9.29 -3.89 3.17
CA GLN A 25 -9.51 -4.12 4.60
C GLN A 25 -8.45 -5.06 5.16
N GLU A 26 -8.16 -6.18 4.49
CA GLU A 26 -7.09 -7.10 4.90
C GLU A 26 -5.72 -6.43 4.91
N ALA A 27 -5.41 -5.64 3.87
CA ALA A 27 -4.20 -4.83 3.83
C ALA A 27 -4.12 -3.87 5.03
N THR A 28 -5.25 -3.29 5.43
CA THR A 28 -5.30 -2.33 6.55
C THR A 28 -4.95 -3.02 7.86
N LEU A 29 -5.44 -4.23 8.11
CA LEU A 29 -5.08 -5.01 9.31
C LEU A 29 -3.57 -5.27 9.41
N VAL A 30 -2.96 -5.70 8.29
CA VAL A 30 -1.51 -5.94 8.22
C VAL A 30 -0.71 -4.66 8.44
N LEU A 31 -1.14 -3.55 7.82
CA LEU A 31 -0.48 -2.26 7.94
C LEU A 31 -0.63 -1.67 9.35
N ASP A 32 -1.80 -1.77 9.97
CA ASP A 32 -2.04 -1.27 11.32
C ASP A 32 -1.19 -2.03 12.34
N GLN A 33 -1.04 -3.35 12.18
CA GLN A 33 -0.12 -4.14 13.00
C GLN A 33 1.32 -3.62 12.86
N TYR A 34 1.80 -3.40 11.64
CA TYR A 34 3.12 -2.81 11.41
C TYR A 34 3.24 -1.44 12.08
N TRP A 35 2.28 -0.55 11.87
CA TRP A 35 2.29 0.81 12.41
C TRP A 35 2.32 0.83 13.94
N ASN A 36 1.58 -0.06 14.60
CA ASN A 36 1.56 -0.15 16.06
C ASN A 36 2.93 -0.55 16.61
N VAL A 37 3.55 -1.59 16.06
CA VAL A 37 4.88 -2.05 16.49
C VAL A 37 5.94 -0.99 16.19
N TRP A 38 5.91 -0.41 14.98
CA TRP A 38 6.87 0.60 14.54
C TRP A 38 6.79 1.88 15.40
N LYS A 39 5.58 2.36 15.69
CA LYS A 39 5.37 3.53 16.57
C LYS A 39 5.81 3.24 17.99
N ALA A 40 5.50 2.07 18.54
CA ALA A 40 5.94 1.67 19.88
C ALA A 40 7.46 1.60 19.98
N ARG A 41 8.12 1.03 18.96
CA ARG A 41 9.59 0.96 18.89
C ARG A 41 10.22 2.34 18.79
N ASN A 42 9.69 3.21 17.94
CA ASN A 42 10.16 4.59 17.81
C ASN A 42 9.96 5.41 19.09
N LYS A 43 8.86 5.19 19.82
CA LYS A 43 8.65 5.80 21.13
C LYS A 43 9.72 5.35 22.13
N LEU A 44 10.01 4.05 22.20
CA LEU A 44 11.08 3.52 23.06
C LEU A 44 12.45 4.11 22.69
N ILE A 45 12.76 4.23 21.40
CA ILE A 45 14.00 4.86 20.92
C ILE A 45 14.05 6.33 21.36
N SER A 46 12.94 7.06 21.22
CA SER A 46 12.84 8.46 21.66
C SER A 46 13.13 8.57 23.16
N ASP A 47 12.40 7.83 23.99
CA ASP A 47 12.48 7.89 25.44
C ASP A 47 13.90 7.56 25.95
N THR A 48 14.52 6.52 25.39
CA THR A 48 15.89 6.09 25.75
C THR A 48 16.97 7.05 25.25
N THR A 49 16.78 7.66 24.08
CA THR A 49 17.76 8.59 23.49
C THR A 49 17.82 9.90 24.29
N TYR A 50 16.66 10.50 24.57
CA TYR A 50 16.58 11.77 25.31
C TYR A 50 17.09 11.62 26.74
N ALA A 51 16.80 10.49 27.40
CA ALA A 51 17.33 10.19 28.72
C ALA A 51 18.87 10.12 28.77
N ASN A 52 19.50 9.68 27.67
CA ASN A 52 20.95 9.45 27.60
C ASN A 52 21.72 10.56 26.84
N GLY A 53 21.06 11.66 26.44
CA GLY A 53 21.69 12.72 25.65
C GLY A 53 22.17 12.29 24.26
N GLY A 54 21.65 11.18 23.75
CA GLY A 54 22.07 10.57 22.48
C GLY A 54 21.48 11.25 21.25
N LYS A 55 21.90 10.81 20.07
CA LYS A 55 21.32 11.25 18.78
C LYS A 55 20.09 10.42 18.45
N PHE A 56 18.94 11.08 18.30
CA PHE A 56 17.68 10.42 17.95
C PHE A 56 17.74 9.86 16.52
N ASN A 57 17.61 8.54 16.43
CA ASN A 57 17.64 7.80 15.17
C ASN A 57 16.44 6.84 15.08
N PRO A 58 15.24 7.36 14.75
CA PRO A 58 14.04 6.54 14.65
C PRO A 58 14.05 5.69 13.38
N GLY A 59 13.20 4.66 13.37
CA GLY A 59 12.74 4.03 12.14
C GLY A 59 12.08 5.07 11.23
N ARG A 60 12.20 4.85 9.92
CA ARG A 60 11.85 5.81 8.87
C ARG A 60 10.83 5.27 7.90
N PHE A 61 10.75 3.96 7.71
CA PHE A 61 9.99 3.36 6.62
C PHE A 61 8.68 2.75 7.14
N ALA A 62 7.59 3.02 6.44
CA ALA A 62 6.32 2.36 6.73
C ALA A 62 5.48 2.13 5.46
N PRO A 63 4.68 1.05 5.42
CA PRO A 63 3.79 0.77 4.32
C PRO A 63 2.52 1.61 4.40
N VAL A 64 1.97 1.97 3.25
CA VAL A 64 0.74 2.75 3.10
C VAL A 64 -0.11 2.22 1.96
N ILE A 65 -1.42 2.28 2.13
CA ILE A 65 -2.37 2.09 1.04
C ILE A 65 -2.43 3.39 0.23
N ARG A 66 -2.39 3.27 -1.10
CA ARG A 66 -2.44 4.41 -2.02
C ARG A 66 -3.35 4.13 -3.19
N LYS A 67 -4.02 5.19 -3.66
CA LYS A 67 -4.68 5.23 -4.98
C LYS A 67 -3.73 5.83 -6.02
N VAL A 68 -3.57 5.18 -7.16
CA VAL A 68 -2.62 5.55 -8.21
C VAL A 68 -3.37 5.84 -9.51
N GLY A 69 -3.00 6.95 -10.16
CA GLY A 69 -3.55 7.34 -11.46
C GLY A 69 -5.00 7.79 -11.42
N SER A 70 -5.51 8.16 -12.60
CA SER A 70 -6.92 8.56 -12.79
C SER A 70 -7.89 7.40 -12.57
N SER A 71 -7.46 6.15 -12.82
CA SER A 71 -8.27 4.94 -12.57
C SER A 71 -8.45 4.61 -11.09
N GLN A 72 -7.84 5.38 -10.19
CA GLN A 72 -7.89 5.18 -8.74
C GLN A 72 -7.45 3.77 -8.31
N LYS A 73 -6.42 3.22 -8.98
CA LYS A 73 -5.86 1.89 -8.68
C LYS A 73 -5.39 1.83 -7.24
N VAL A 74 -6.00 0.96 -6.43
CA VAL A 74 -5.58 0.72 -5.04
C VAL A 74 -4.34 -0.18 -5.05
N THR A 75 -3.32 0.20 -4.29
CA THR A 75 -2.09 -0.59 -4.12
C THR A 75 -1.46 -0.29 -2.76
N ILE A 76 -0.45 -1.07 -2.38
CA ILE A 76 0.31 -0.92 -1.16
C ILE A 76 1.75 -0.54 -1.52
N SER A 77 2.23 0.57 -0.97
CA SER A 77 3.56 1.13 -1.25
C SER A 77 4.28 1.47 0.03
N TRP A 78 5.61 1.53 -0.01
CA TRP A 78 6.43 1.96 1.11
C TRP A 78 6.75 3.46 1.03
N LYS A 79 6.87 4.12 2.18
CA LYS A 79 7.27 5.53 2.29
C LYS A 79 8.42 5.72 3.29
N ASP A 80 9.33 6.63 2.97
CA ASP A 80 10.35 7.18 3.87
C ASP A 80 9.81 8.44 4.56
N PHE A 81 9.54 8.33 5.86
CA PHE A 81 9.05 9.37 6.75
C PHE A 81 10.18 10.13 7.47
N SER A 82 11.42 10.04 7.00
CA SER A 82 12.51 10.83 7.56
C SER A 82 12.21 12.33 7.62
N PRO A 83 12.63 13.03 8.69
CA PRO A 83 12.53 14.48 8.75
C PRO A 83 13.30 15.11 7.59
N ARG A 84 12.59 15.83 6.73
CA ARG A 84 13.18 16.53 5.58
C ARG A 84 12.96 18.02 5.75
N PHE A 85 13.98 18.68 6.31
CA PHE A 85 14.16 20.12 6.46
C PHE A 85 13.39 20.84 7.58
N LYS A 86 14.05 21.87 8.13
CA LYS A 86 13.71 22.62 9.35
C LYS A 86 12.37 23.40 9.31
N ASN A 87 11.77 23.61 8.13
CA ASN A 87 10.69 24.61 7.95
C ASN A 87 9.50 24.15 7.08
N ARG A 88 9.24 22.84 6.89
CA ARG A 88 8.01 22.37 6.21
C ARG A 88 7.17 21.50 7.14
N ILE A 89 5.91 21.91 7.32
CA ILE A 89 4.95 21.38 8.30
C ILE A 89 4.32 20.06 7.84
N GLU A 90 4.53 19.62 6.60
CA GLU A 90 3.82 18.46 6.06
C GLU A 90 4.73 17.24 5.88
N HIS A 91 4.64 16.32 6.85
CA HIS A 91 5.30 15.01 6.86
C HIS A 91 4.64 14.01 5.89
N TYR A 92 4.42 14.39 4.62
CA TYR A 92 4.02 13.41 3.61
C TYR A 92 5.28 12.62 3.22
N GLY A 93 5.53 11.51 3.93
CA GLY A 93 6.66 10.61 3.65
C GLY A 93 6.79 10.31 2.15
N VAL A 94 8.02 10.16 1.68
CA VAL A 94 8.33 10.03 0.25
C VAL A 94 8.28 8.58 -0.19
N LEU A 95 7.61 8.34 -1.31
CA LEU A 95 7.47 7.01 -1.88
C LEU A 95 8.84 6.36 -2.14
N VAL A 96 9.01 5.16 -1.59
CA VAL A 96 10.10 4.25 -1.90
C VAL A 96 9.77 3.59 -3.24
N LYS A 97 10.70 3.67 -4.19
CA LYS A 97 10.55 3.03 -5.50
C LYS A 97 10.87 1.54 -5.39
N PRO A 98 9.96 0.64 -5.82
CA PRO A 98 10.28 -0.78 -5.90
C PRO A 98 11.31 -1.04 -7.01
N LYS A 99 12.00 -2.18 -6.94
CA LYS A 99 12.82 -2.71 -8.03
C LYS A 99 11.98 -3.61 -8.94
N LEU A 100 12.59 -4.16 -9.99
CA LEU A 100 11.92 -5.05 -10.95
C LEU A 100 11.24 -6.26 -10.25
N GLY A 101 11.86 -6.80 -9.21
CA GLY A 101 11.29 -7.88 -8.38
C GLY A 101 10.47 -7.41 -7.16
N GLY A 102 10.04 -6.16 -7.12
CA GLY A 102 9.30 -5.59 -5.98
C GLY A 102 10.19 -4.94 -4.92
N TYR A 103 9.69 -4.90 -3.68
CA TYR A 103 10.43 -4.34 -2.54
C TYR A 103 11.37 -5.39 -1.96
N SER A 104 12.65 -5.04 -1.85
CA SER A 104 13.69 -5.84 -1.20
C SER A 104 14.46 -4.95 -0.23
N VAL A 105 15.30 -5.55 0.62
CA VAL A 105 16.18 -4.82 1.57
C VAL A 105 16.90 -3.65 0.91
N SER A 106 17.39 -3.85 -0.32
CA SER A 106 18.09 -2.83 -1.09
C SER A 106 17.25 -1.61 -1.49
N CYS A 107 15.93 -1.66 -1.36
CA CYS A 107 15.03 -0.52 -1.57
C CYS A 107 15.00 0.44 -0.38
N PHE A 108 15.53 0.04 0.79
CA PHE A 108 15.43 0.76 2.05
C PHE A 108 16.80 1.21 2.54
N PRO A 109 17.48 2.11 1.81
CA PRO A 109 18.77 2.60 2.25
C PRO A 109 18.59 3.34 3.58
N LYS A 110 19.48 3.08 4.56
CA LYS A 110 19.45 3.68 5.90
C LYS A 110 18.35 3.16 6.82
N ALA A 111 17.66 2.07 6.45
CA ALA A 111 16.87 1.33 7.41
C ALA A 111 17.78 0.72 8.48
N LEU A 112 17.27 0.65 9.70
CA LEU A 112 17.94 -0.01 10.81
C LEU A 112 17.72 -1.53 10.73
N ASP A 113 18.57 -2.33 11.35
CA ASP A 113 18.46 -3.80 11.27
C ASP A 113 17.07 -4.30 11.71
N TRP A 114 16.59 -3.80 12.86
CA TRP A 114 15.24 -4.12 13.35
C TRP A 114 14.12 -3.65 12.40
N GLU A 115 14.35 -2.56 11.67
CA GLU A 115 13.38 -2.04 10.71
C GLU A 115 13.37 -2.90 9.45
N LEU A 116 14.54 -3.36 9.00
CA LEU A 116 14.66 -4.29 7.88
C LEU A 116 13.96 -5.62 8.15
N GLU A 117 14.12 -6.18 9.36
CA GLU A 117 13.40 -7.39 9.77
C GLU A 117 11.88 -7.19 9.69
N MET A 118 11.36 -6.11 10.30
CA MET A 118 9.93 -5.79 10.25
C MET A 118 9.42 -5.57 8.82
N ILE A 119 10.21 -4.88 7.98
CA ILE A 119 9.91 -4.66 6.58
C ILE A 119 9.79 -5.99 5.85
N GLN A 120 10.76 -6.89 6.00
CA GLN A 120 10.78 -8.18 5.32
C GLN A 120 9.61 -9.07 5.74
N GLU A 121 9.32 -9.16 7.03
CA GLU A 121 8.20 -9.94 7.55
C GLU A 121 6.86 -9.41 7.03
N THR A 122 6.71 -8.10 7.00
CA THR A 122 5.48 -7.45 6.57
C THR A 122 5.32 -7.51 5.06
N GLU A 123 6.40 -7.36 4.30
CA GLU A 123 6.39 -7.47 2.85
C GLU A 123 5.95 -8.87 2.39
N LYS A 124 6.36 -9.95 3.09
CA LYS A 124 5.88 -11.31 2.83
C LYS A 124 4.35 -11.42 2.91
N LYS A 125 3.72 -10.69 3.84
CA LYS A 125 2.26 -10.65 4.00
C LYS A 125 1.59 -9.74 2.95
N ILE A 126 2.25 -8.65 2.57
CA ILE A 126 1.71 -7.66 1.64
C ILE A 126 1.76 -8.13 0.18
N ILE A 127 2.80 -8.86 -0.24
CA ILE A 127 3.00 -9.33 -1.62
C ILE A 127 1.72 -9.95 -2.22
N PRO A 128 1.12 -10.99 -1.63
CA PRO A 128 -0.07 -11.62 -2.22
C PRO A 128 -1.25 -10.65 -2.31
N ILE A 129 -1.45 -9.78 -1.32
CA ILE A 129 -2.52 -8.77 -1.34
C ILE A 129 -2.28 -7.77 -2.48
N ARG A 130 -1.02 -7.33 -2.67
CA ARG A 130 -0.64 -6.38 -3.73
C ARG A 130 -0.86 -6.97 -5.11
N GLU A 131 -0.54 -8.24 -5.30
CA GLU A 131 -0.77 -8.98 -6.55
C GLU A 131 -2.27 -9.10 -6.85
N LEU A 132 -3.08 -9.52 -5.89
CA LEU A 132 -4.53 -9.62 -6.04
C LEU A 132 -5.18 -8.26 -6.32
N LEU A 133 -4.75 -7.20 -5.62
CA LEU A 133 -5.20 -5.83 -5.89
C LEU A 133 -4.91 -5.40 -7.33
N HIS A 134 -3.74 -5.78 -7.86
CA HIS A 134 -3.40 -5.50 -9.26
C HIS A 134 -4.28 -6.30 -10.22
N GLU A 135 -4.41 -7.60 -10.01
CA GLU A 135 -5.19 -8.52 -10.86
C GLU A 135 -6.65 -8.09 -10.98
N TYR A 136 -7.31 -7.82 -9.85
CA TYR A 136 -8.71 -7.40 -9.83
C TYR A 136 -8.91 -5.99 -10.39
N HIS A 137 -7.92 -5.11 -10.27
CA HIS A 137 -7.96 -3.82 -10.96
C HIS A 137 -7.97 -3.98 -12.48
N GLU A 138 -7.06 -4.79 -13.04
CA GLU A 138 -7.00 -5.01 -14.49
C GLU A 138 -8.27 -5.70 -15.02
N ARG A 139 -8.78 -6.70 -14.29
CA ARG A 139 -10.06 -7.35 -14.61
C ARG A 139 -11.21 -6.36 -14.65
N ARG A 140 -11.35 -5.53 -13.61
CA ARG A 140 -12.39 -4.49 -13.55
C ARG A 140 -12.30 -3.54 -14.76
N LEU A 141 -11.10 -3.11 -15.14
CA LEU A 141 -10.93 -2.25 -16.31
C LEU A 141 -11.32 -2.95 -17.62
N ALA A 142 -10.97 -4.21 -17.77
CA ALA A 142 -11.36 -5.01 -18.93
C ALA A 142 -12.89 -5.19 -19.01
N ASP A 143 -13.54 -5.45 -17.87
CA ASP A 143 -14.99 -5.62 -17.76
C ASP A 143 -15.77 -4.33 -18.04
N ILE A 144 -15.28 -3.18 -17.58
CA ILE A 144 -15.83 -1.87 -17.95
C ILE A 144 -15.78 -1.67 -19.47
N LYS A 145 -14.62 -1.93 -20.10
CA LYS A 145 -14.47 -1.82 -21.56
C LYS A 145 -15.40 -2.79 -22.31
N ARG A 146 -15.62 -4.00 -21.78
CA ARG A 146 -16.58 -4.96 -22.37
C ARG A 146 -18.01 -4.44 -22.28
N LEU A 147 -18.41 -3.92 -21.12
CA LEU A 147 -19.72 -3.32 -20.92
C LEU A 147 -19.99 -2.18 -21.90
N GLU A 148 -19.00 -1.29 -22.10
CA GLU A 148 -19.11 -0.19 -23.08
C GLU A 148 -19.30 -0.70 -24.51
N LYS A 149 -18.61 -1.77 -24.90
CA LYS A 149 -18.79 -2.40 -26.22
C LYS A 149 -20.19 -3.00 -26.37
N LEU A 150 -20.67 -3.72 -25.37
CA LEU A 150 -22.01 -4.32 -25.37
C LEU A 150 -23.10 -3.25 -25.49
N LYS A 151 -22.95 -2.12 -24.79
CA LYS A 151 -23.88 -0.98 -24.85
C LYS A 151 -23.94 -0.32 -26.24
N ARG A 152 -22.90 -0.45 -27.08
CA ARG A 152 -22.88 0.07 -28.46
C ARG A 152 -23.50 -0.87 -29.50
N LEU A 153 -23.74 -2.13 -29.13
CA LEU A 153 -24.40 -3.12 -29.99
C LEU A 153 -25.94 -3.07 -29.87
N LEU A 154 -26.43 -2.21 -28.98
CA LEU A 154 -27.83 -1.85 -28.79
C LEU A 154 -28.11 -0.52 -29.49
#